data_AF-X1NH67-F1
#
_entry.id   AF-X1NH67-F1
#
_cell.length_a   1.000
_cell.length_b   1.000
_cell.length_c   1.000
_cell.angle_alpha   90.00
_cell.angle_beta   90.00
_cell.angle_gamma   90.00
#
_symmetry.space_group_name_H-M   'P 1'
#
loop_
_entity.id
_entity.type
_entity.pdbx_description
1 polymer ?
#
loop_
_entity_poly.entity_id
_entity_poly.type
_entity_poly.pdbx_seq_one_letter_code
_entity_poly.pdbx_strand_id
1 'polypeptide(L)'
;ETCASKNRLAVSIIDALAMGVGFTLTLCVLAALREILSTGAIWEIPILPAGFVPWAAMRMPVGAFITLGLLLGLVNAASKKKS
;
A
#
# COMPACT_ATOMS: atom_id res chain seq x y z
N GLU A 1 15.27 20.41 8.98
CA GLU A 1 16.10 20.98 10.06
C GLU A 1 16.06 20.09 11.30
N THR A 2 17.23 19.77 11.86
CA THR A 2 17.42 18.88 13.00
C THR A 2 17.02 19.55 14.32
N CYS A 3 15.87 19.16 14.86
CA CYS A 3 15.51 19.49 16.24
C CYS A 3 16.20 18.52 17.23
N ALA A 4 17.52 18.49 17.16
CA ALA A 4 18.40 17.76 18.06
C ALA A 4 19.06 18.79 18.97
N SER A 5 18.57 18.95 20.20
CA SER A 5 19.45 19.56 21.21
C SER A 5 19.31 19.08 22.64
N LYS A 6 18.18 18.51 23.11
CA LYS A 6 18.26 17.95 24.49
C LYS A 6 17.28 16.89 24.99
N ASN A 7 16.18 16.55 24.30
CA ASN A 7 15.22 15.56 24.81
C ASN A 7 14.44 14.77 23.73
N ARG A 8 14.91 14.74 22.48
CA ARG A 8 14.13 14.33 21.29
C ARG A 8 14.68 13.13 20.50
N LEU A 9 15.72 12.46 20.99
CA LEU A 9 16.31 11.30 20.30
C LEU A 9 15.32 10.14 20.21
N ALA A 10 14.65 9.81 21.33
CA ALA A 10 13.57 8.82 21.37
C ALA A 10 12.39 9.21 20.47
N VAL A 11 11.98 10.48 20.46
CA VAL A 11 10.89 10.98 19.61
C VAL A 11 11.24 10.86 18.12
N SER A 12 12.48 11.16 17.74
CA SER A 12 12.94 11.05 16.35
C SER A 12 13.08 9.60 15.89
N ILE A 13 13.47 8.68 16.78
CA ILE A 13 13.49 7.24 16.48
C ILE A 13 12.06 6.73 16.29
N ILE A 14 11.13 7.13 17.15
CA ILE A 14 9.72 6.74 17.04
C ILE A 14 9.10 7.28 15.75
N ASP A 15 9.40 8.52 15.35
CA ASP A 15 8.93 9.11 14.09
C ASP A 15 9.49 8.38 12.86
N ALA A 16 10.80 8.11 12.85
CA ALA A 16 11.45 7.36 11.78
C ALA A 16 10.90 5.93 11.67
N LEU A 17 10.63 5.29 12.81
CA LEU A 17 10.08 3.93 12.86
C LEU A 17 8.60 3.92 12.45
N ALA A 18 7.82 4.92 12.84
CA ALA A 18 6.44 5.09 12.39
C ALA A 18 6.36 5.34 10.88
N MET A 19 7.24 6.17 10.32
CA MET A 19 7.34 6.36 8.87
C MET A 19 7.75 5.08 8.15
N GLY A 20 8.76 4.38 8.65
CA GLY A 20 9.23 3.11 8.09
C GLY A 20 8.16 2.02 8.11
N VAL A 21 7.49 1.83 9.26
CA VAL A 21 6.40 0.86 9.42
C VAL A 21 5.19 1.24 8.59
N GLY A 22 4.82 2.53 8.53
CA GLY A 22 3.73 3.00 7.67
C GLY A 22 4.01 2.74 6.19
N PHE A 23 5.25 2.95 5.75
CA PHE A 23 5.67 2.67 4.39
C PHE A 23 5.65 1.17 4.06
N THR A 24 6.21 0.32 4.92
CA THR A 24 6.18 -1.14 4.70
C THR A 24 4.78 -1.70 4.72
N LEU A 25 3.91 -1.22 5.62
CA LEU A 25 2.50 -1.61 5.66
C LEU A 25 1.78 -1.21 4.37
N THR A 26 2.04 0.00 3.86
CA THR A 26 1.48 0.48 2.59
C THR A 26 1.93 -0.38 1.42
N LEU A 27 3.23 -0.72 1.33
CA LEU A 27 3.75 -1.62 0.30
C LEU A 27 3.15 -3.03 0.41
N CYS A 28 2.93 -3.53 1.62
CA CYS A 28 2.34 -4.85 1.86
C CYS A 28 0.87 -4.88 1.39
N VAL A 29 0.08 -3.86 1.72
CA VAL A 29 -1.30 -3.73 1.25
C VAL A 29 -1.36 -3.59 -0.28
N LEU A 30 -0.47 -2.79 -0.88
CA LEU A 30 -0.34 -2.68 -2.33
C LEU A 30 -0.01 -4.02 -2.98
N ALA A 31 0.94 -4.77 -2.42
CA ALA A 31 1.32 -6.09 -2.92
C ALA A 31 0.14 -7.06 -2.86
N ALA A 32 -0.61 -7.09 -1.76
CA ALA A 32 -1.78 -7.94 -1.59
C ALA A 32 -2.89 -7.61 -2.61
N LEU A 33 -3.22 -6.32 -2.79
CA LEU A 33 -4.17 -5.89 -3.81
C LEU A 33 -3.70 -6.26 -5.23
N ARG A 34 -2.40 -6.13 -5.50
CA ARG A 34 -1.83 -6.49 -6.80
C ARG A 34 -1.89 -8.00 -7.07
N GLU A 35 -1.66 -8.84 -6.06
CA GLU A 35 -1.82 -10.29 -6.21
C GLU A 35 -3.28 -10.64 -6.52
N ILE A 36 -4.22 -10.12 -5.73
CA ILE A 36 -5.67 -10.35 -5.94
C ILE A 36 -6.07 -10.02 -7.38
N LEU A 37 -5.67 -8.85 -7.88
CA LEU A 37 -6.11 -8.38 -9.18
C LEU A 37 -5.29 -8.95 -10.35
N SER A 38 -4.04 -9.38 -10.12
CA SER A 38 -3.19 -9.94 -11.17
C SER A 38 -3.36 -11.44 -11.37
N THR A 39 -3.53 -12.21 -10.30
CA THR A 39 -3.63 -13.68 -10.35
C THR A 39 -5.01 -14.20 -9.97
N GLY A 40 -5.85 -13.37 -9.34
CA GLY A 40 -7.15 -13.82 -8.82
C GLY A 40 -7.05 -14.72 -7.59
N ALA A 41 -5.88 -14.74 -6.94
CA ALA A 41 -5.59 -15.56 -5.79
C ALA A 41 -4.88 -14.73 -4.70
N ILE A 42 -5.13 -15.08 -3.43
CA ILE A 42 -4.39 -14.55 -2.28
C ILE A 42 -3.57 -15.71 -1.75
N TRP A 43 -2.24 -15.58 -1.70
CA TRP A 43 -1.38 -16.61 -1.09
C TRP A 43 -1.62 -18.02 -1.68
N GLU A 44 -1.76 -18.09 -3.01
CA GLU A 44 -2.10 -19.32 -3.77
C GLU A 44 -3.48 -19.93 -3.47
N ILE A 45 -4.32 -19.28 -2.66
CA ILE A 45 -5.72 -19.67 -2.45
C ILE A 45 -6.57 -18.98 -3.53
N PRO A 46 -7.15 -19.74 -4.49
CA PRO A 46 -7.98 -19.17 -5.53
C PRO A 46 -9.30 -18.69 -4.92
N ILE A 47 -9.43 -17.37 -4.78
CA ILE A 47 -10.65 -16.71 -4.29
C ILE A 47 -11.62 -16.36 -5.43
N LEU A 48 -11.14 -16.30 -6.68
CA LEU A 48 -11.96 -16.01 -7.85
C LEU A 48 -12.31 -17.30 -8.63
N PRO A 49 -13.54 -17.40 -9.17
CA PRO A 49 -14.02 -18.60 -9.86
C PRO A 49 -13.26 -18.85 -11.17
N ALA A 50 -13.27 -20.11 -11.63
CA ALA A 50 -12.47 -20.68 -12.72
C ALA A 50 -12.53 -19.96 -14.10
N GLY A 51 -13.37 -18.93 -14.27
CA GLY A 51 -13.45 -18.09 -15.46
C GLY A 51 -12.67 -16.77 -15.38
N PHE A 52 -11.94 -16.51 -14.30
CA PHE A 52 -11.17 -15.27 -14.16
C PHE A 52 -9.91 -15.32 -15.02
N VAL A 53 -9.88 -14.54 -16.10
CA VAL A 53 -8.68 -14.38 -16.93
C VAL A 53 -7.67 -13.57 -16.11
N PRO A 54 -6.55 -14.16 -15.66
CA PRO A 54 -5.57 -13.45 -14.86
C PRO A 54 -5.07 -12.24 -15.64
N TRP A 55 -5.23 -11.05 -15.06
CA TRP A 55 -4.89 -9.81 -15.73
C TRP A 55 -3.36 -9.63 -15.69
N ALA A 56 -2.67 -10.22 -16.67
CA ALA A 56 -1.22 -10.12 -16.80
C ALA A 56 -0.73 -8.67 -16.87
N ALA A 57 -1.59 -7.75 -17.32
CA ALA A 57 -1.34 -6.31 -17.30
C ALA A 57 -1.05 -5.76 -15.89
N MET A 58 -1.62 -6.35 -14.83
CA MET A 58 -1.36 -5.91 -13.46
C MET A 58 -0.03 -6.40 -12.88
N ARG A 59 0.64 -7.34 -13.55
CA ARG A 59 2.03 -7.70 -13.26
C ARG A 59 3.03 -6.70 -13.85
N MET A 60 2.63 -6.00 -14.90
CA MET A 60 3.43 -4.98 -15.60
C MET A 60 3.38 -3.63 -14.86
N PRO A 61 4.31 -2.69 -15.12
CA PRO A 61 4.33 -1.37 -14.46
C PRO A 61 3.01 -0.59 -14.56
N VAL A 62 2.18 -0.85 -15.58
CA VAL A 62 0.82 -0.27 -15.69
C VAL A 62 -0.08 -0.62 -14.50
N GLY A 63 0.04 -1.82 -13.94
CA GLY A 63 -0.69 -2.22 -12.72
C GLY A 63 -0.36 -1.36 -11.51
N ALA A 64 0.92 -1.00 -11.35
CA ALA A 64 1.40 -0.18 -10.25
C ALA A 64 0.77 1.24 -10.28
N PHE A 65 0.69 1.86 -11.46
CA PHE A 65 0.06 3.18 -11.63
C PHE A 65 -1.44 3.15 -11.34
N ILE A 66 -2.15 2.09 -11.78
CA ILE A 66 -3.58 1.93 -11.50
C ILE A 66 -3.81 1.76 -9.99
N THR A 67 -3.03 0.91 -9.33
CA THR A 67 -3.13 0.74 -7.87
C THR A 67 -2.75 2.02 -7.12
N LEU A 68 -1.76 2.78 -7.60
CA LEU A 68 -1.39 4.07 -7.01
C LEU A 68 -2.55 5.07 -7.12
N GLY A 69 -3.19 5.16 -8.29
CA GLY A 69 -4.36 6.01 -8.52
C GLY A 69 -5.56 5.61 -7.65
N LEU A 70 -5.82 4.31 -7.51
CA LEU A 70 -6.87 3.80 -6.63
C LEU A 70 -6.58 4.11 -5.17
N LEU A 71 -5.34 3.94 -4.72
CA LEU A 71 -4.92 4.20 -3.35
C LEU A 71 -4.96 5.70 -3.03
N LEU A 72 -4.53 6.55 -3.97
CA LEU A 72 -4.71 8.01 -3.86
C LEU A 72 -6.19 8.39 -3.79
N GLY A 73 -7.04 7.78 -4.62
CA GLY A 73 -8.48 7.99 -4.59
C GLY A 73 -9.09 7.58 -3.25
N LEU A 74 -8.67 6.44 -2.70
CA LEU A 74 -9.13 5.93 -1.41
C LEU A 74 -8.66 6.81 -0.25
N VAL A 75 -7.40 7.24 -0.25
CA VAL A 75 -6.86 8.19 0.75
C VAL A 75 -7.59 9.54 0.66
N ASN A 76 -7.86 10.05 -0.54
CA ASN A 76 -8.60 11.30 -0.73
C ASN A 76 -10.06 11.15 -0.25
N ALA A 77 -10.72 10.04 -0.55
CA ALA A 77 -12.07 9.73 -0.06
C ALA A 77 -12.13 9.58 1.47
N ALA A 78 -11.15 8.89 2.06
CA ALA A 78 -11.04 8.74 3.51
C ALA A 78 -10.72 10.08 4.20
N SER A 79 -9.88 10.92 3.58
CA SER A 79 -9.56 12.27 4.06
C SER A 79 -10.76 13.22 3.97
N LYS A 80 -11.55 13.14 2.90
CA LYS A 80 -12.82 13.88 2.76
C LYS A 80 -13.86 13.52 3.83
N LYS A 81 -13.81 12.32 4.41
CA LYS A 81 -14.69 11.91 5.52
C LYS A 81 -14.24 12.44 6.88
N LYS A 82 -13.08 13.11 6.94
CA LYS A 82 -12.55 13.74 8.16
C LYS A 82 -12.54 15.26 8.06
N SER A 83 -13.60 15.83 7.49
CA SER A 83 -13.94 17.24 7.63
C SER A 83 -15.41 17.40 7.98
#